data_AF-A0A6P8MYY3-F1
#
_entry.id   AF-A0A6P8MYY3-F1
#
_cell.length_a   1.000
_cell.length_b   1.000
_cell.length_c   1.000
_cell.angle_alpha   90.00
_cell.angle_beta   90.00
_cell.angle_gamma   90.00
#
_symmetry.space_group_name_H-M   'P 1'
#
loop_
_entity.id
_entity.type
_entity.pdbx_description
1 polymer ?
#
loop_
_entity_poly.entity_id
_entity_poly.type
_entity_poly.pdbx_seq_one_letter_code
_entity_poly.pdbx_strand_id
1 'polypeptide(L)'
;MPLALVGNKADMVHLRQVSTEEGEILAKDFECWFSEVSAAEQVTQVAESFHELCREVLAARRRNKQSLLDRMLGSKATRAYSRGKSDSALPKD
;
A
#
# COMPACT_ATOMS: atom_id res chain seq x y z
N MET A 1 -5.36 5.32 7.21
CA MET A 1 -6.38 5.17 6.14
C MET A 1 -5.74 5.67 4.87
N PRO A 2 -5.78 4.94 3.73
CA PRO A 2 -5.10 5.39 2.51
C PRO A 2 -5.65 6.73 2.03
N LEU A 3 -4.75 7.58 1.55
CA LEU A 3 -5.03 8.96 1.14
C LEU A 3 -4.18 9.23 -0.12
N ALA A 4 -4.71 10.06 -1.02
CA ALA A 4 -4.00 10.53 -2.20
C ALA A 4 -4.32 12.02 -2.39
N LEU A 5 -3.31 12.82 -2.69
CA LEU A 5 -3.48 14.23 -3.04
C LEU A 5 -3.43 14.39 -4.56
N VAL A 6 -4.44 15.04 -5.14
CA VAL A 6 -4.54 15.22 -6.60
C VAL A 6 -4.76 16.69 -6.94
N GLY A 7 -3.78 17.30 -7.62
CA GLY A 7 -3.88 18.63 -8.20
C GLY A 7 -4.61 18.57 -9.54
N ASN A 8 -5.90 18.91 -9.56
CA ASN A 8 -6.70 18.91 -10.79
C ASN A 8 -6.56 20.24 -11.56
N LYS A 9 -6.90 20.21 -12.86
CA LYS A 9 -6.83 21.33 -13.81
C LYS A 9 -5.40 21.72 -14.19
N ALA A 10 -4.53 20.73 -14.34
CA ALA A 10 -3.13 20.93 -14.71
C ALA A 10 -2.96 21.64 -16.07
N ASP A 11 -3.97 21.58 -16.95
CA ASP A 11 -4.06 22.28 -18.22
C ASP A 11 -4.10 23.81 -18.09
N MET A 12 -4.59 24.34 -16.96
CA MET A 12 -4.73 25.78 -16.72
C MET A 12 -3.42 26.42 -16.24
N VAL A 13 -2.31 26.15 -16.93
CA VAL A 13 -0.94 26.57 -16.53
C VAL A 13 -0.82 28.07 -16.29
N HIS A 14 -1.47 28.89 -17.13
CA HIS A 14 -1.44 30.36 -17.00
C HIS A 14 -2.22 30.91 -15.79
N LEU A 15 -3.09 30.10 -15.19
CA LEU A 15 -3.86 30.46 -13.99
C LEU A 15 -3.39 29.69 -12.75
N ARG A 16 -2.23 29.00 -12.82
CA ARG A 16 -1.69 28.21 -11.71
C ARG A 16 -1.52 29.09 -10.46
N GLN A 17 -2.09 28.63 -9.35
CA GLN A 17 -2.01 29.29 -8.04
C GLN A 17 -1.23 28.48 -7.00
N VAL A 18 -0.97 27.20 -7.28
CA VAL A 18 -0.23 26.28 -6.42
C VAL A 18 0.86 25.66 -7.27
N SER A 19 2.11 25.76 -6.83
CA SER A 19 3.23 25.14 -7.53
C SER A 19 3.21 23.62 -7.35
N THR A 20 3.89 22.89 -8.24
CA THR A 20 4.03 21.44 -8.11
C THR A 20 4.75 21.08 -6.81
N GLU A 21 5.77 21.86 -6.43
CA GLU A 21 6.54 21.69 -5.20
C GLU A 21 5.68 21.88 -3.94
N GLU A 22 4.78 22.86 -3.91
CA GLU A 22 3.85 23.06 -2.78
C GLU A 22 2.92 21.85 -2.60
N GLY A 23 2.43 21.28 -3.71
CA GLY A 23 1.64 20.06 -3.71
C GLY A 23 2.43 18.85 -3.19
N GLU A 24 3.69 18.70 -3.60
CA GLU A 24 4.57 17.63 -3.11
C GLU A 24 4.90 17.77 -1.62
N ILE A 25 5.16 18.99 -1.14
CA ILE A 25 5.41 19.26 0.28
C ILE A 25 4.17 18.88 1.09
N LEU A 26 2.99 19.32 0.66
CA LEU A 26 1.74 19.00 1.34
C LEU A 26 1.49 17.48 1.37
N ALA A 27 1.73 16.78 0.27
CA ALA A 27 1.54 15.33 0.25
C ALA A 27 2.48 14.60 1.22
N LYS A 28 3.72 15.07 1.38
CA LYS A 28 4.65 14.55 2.39
C LYS A 28 4.13 14.75 3.82
N ASP A 29 3.59 15.93 4.12
CA ASP A 29 3.01 16.22 5.44
C ASP A 29 1.81 15.32 5.77
N PHE A 30 1.05 14.94 4.75
CA PHE A 30 -0.07 14.01 4.86
C PHE A 30 0.32 12.53 4.71
N GLU A 31 1.61 12.22 4.55
CA GLU A 31 2.14 10.87 4.29
C GLU A 31 1.41 10.15 3.14
N CYS A 32 1.10 10.90 2.08
CA CYS A 32 0.44 10.39 0.89
C CYS A 32 1.23 10.72 -0.39
N TRP A 33 0.84 10.12 -1.50
CA TRP A 33 1.43 10.46 -2.80
C TRP A 33 0.65 11.60 -3.46
N PHE A 34 1.34 12.33 -4.34
CA PHE A 34 0.82 13.45 -5.10
C PHE A 34 0.80 13.15 -6.60
N SER A 35 -0.21 13.66 -7.31
CA SER A 35 -0.22 13.74 -8.78
C SER A 35 -0.94 14.99 -9.26
N GLU A 36 -0.50 15.54 -10.39
CA GLU A 36 -1.24 16.55 -11.12
C GLU A 36 -1.96 15.90 -12.30
N VAL A 37 -3.21 16.27 -12.53
CA VAL A 37 -4.04 15.71 -13.60
C VAL A 37 -4.83 16.80 -14.31
N SER A 38 -5.13 16.59 -15.59
CA SER A 38 -6.16 17.34 -16.31
C SER A 38 -7.35 16.43 -16.59
N ALA A 39 -8.40 16.54 -15.77
CA ALA A 39 -9.65 15.82 -16.06
C ALA A 39 -10.33 16.32 -17.35
N ALA A 40 -10.03 17.55 -17.78
CA ALA A 40 -10.59 18.14 -18.99
C ALA A 40 -9.94 17.60 -20.26
N GLU A 41 -8.64 17.29 -20.22
CA GLU A 41 -7.89 16.86 -21.41
C GLU A 41 -7.56 15.36 -21.41
N GLN A 42 -7.32 14.74 -20.24
CA GLN A 42 -6.78 13.38 -20.16
C GLN A 42 -7.42 12.53 -19.05
N VAL A 43 -8.51 11.84 -19.39
CA VAL A 43 -9.25 10.95 -18.46
C VAL A 43 -8.40 9.79 -17.92
N THR A 44 -7.39 9.33 -18.66
CA THR A 44 -6.56 8.18 -18.27
C THR A 44 -5.79 8.44 -16.98
N GLN A 45 -5.23 9.65 -16.82
CA GLN A 45 -4.51 10.03 -15.58
C GLN A 45 -5.43 10.00 -14.36
N VAL A 46 -6.69 10.46 -14.53
CA VAL A 46 -7.70 10.39 -13.47
C VAL A 46 -7.98 8.93 -13.10
N ALA A 47 -8.22 8.07 -14.09
CA ALA A 47 -8.47 6.64 -13.86
C ALA A 47 -7.30 5.95 -13.15
N GLU A 48 -6.06 6.24 -13.56
CA GLU A 48 -4.84 5.74 -12.92
C GLU A 48 -4.75 6.16 -11.45
N SER A 49 -5.01 7.44 -11.14
CA SER A 49 -5.00 7.94 -9.77
C SER A 49 -6.01 7.22 -8.87
N PHE A 50 -7.23 6.99 -9.37
CA PHE A 50 -8.24 6.22 -8.64
C PHE A 50 -7.86 4.75 -8.49
N HIS A 51 -7.31 4.13 -9.53
CA HIS A 51 -6.88 2.73 -9.47
C HIS A 51 -5.78 2.51 -8.43
N GLU A 52 -4.81 3.42 -8.35
CA GLU A 52 -3.71 3.30 -7.38
C GLU A 52 -4.22 3.45 -5.94
N LEU A 53 -5.07 4.45 -5.67
CA LEU A 53 -5.70 4.58 -4.36
C LEU A 53 -6.55 3.33 -4.00
N CYS A 54 -7.30 2.79 -4.96
CA CYS A 54 -8.07 1.55 -4.75
C CYS A 54 -7.15 0.37 -4.39
N ARG A 55 -5.99 0.23 -5.05
CA ARG A 55 -5.01 -0.82 -4.74
C ARG A 55 -4.49 -0.68 -3.31
N GLU A 56 -4.15 0.53 -2.87
CA GLU A 56 -3.72 0.78 -1.50
C GLU A 56 -4.80 0.45 -0.46
N VAL A 57 -6.05 0.82 -0.73
CA VAL A 57 -7.21 0.47 0.12
C VAL A 57 -7.36 -1.05 0.24
N LEU A 58 -7.28 -1.77 -0.87
CA LEU A 58 -7.36 -3.23 -0.85
C LEU A 58 -6.17 -3.85 -0.11
N ALA A 59 -4.95 -3.32 -0.28
CA ALA A 59 -3.76 -3.78 0.42
C ALA A 59 -3.86 -3.55 1.94
N ALA A 60 -4.33 -2.37 2.36
CA ALA A 60 -4.55 -2.05 3.77
C ALA A 60 -5.60 -3.00 4.40
N ARG A 61 -6.70 -3.27 3.69
CA ARG A 61 -7.71 -4.25 4.14
C ARG A 61 -7.13 -5.65 4.30
N ARG A 62 -6.28 -6.09 3.37
CA ARG A 62 -5.60 -7.40 3.45
C ARG A 62 -4.66 -7.49 4.66
N ARG A 63 -3.82 -6.48 4.89
CA ARG A 63 -2.93 -6.41 6.06
C ARG A 63 -3.71 -6.47 7.38
N ASN A 64 -4.83 -5.76 7.47
CA ASN A 64 -5.68 -5.79 8.66
C ASN A 64 -6.28 -7.19 8.89
N LYS A 65 -6.76 -7.86 7.84
CA LYS A 65 -7.24 -9.25 7.95
C LYS A 65 -6.13 -10.22 8.35
N GLN A 66 -4.94 -10.10 7.76
CA GLN A 66 -3.78 -10.92 8.11
C GLN A 66 -3.40 -10.74 9.58
N SER A 67 -3.34 -9.49 10.05
CA SER A 67 -3.04 -9.18 11.45
C SER A 67 -4.07 -9.77 12.42
N LEU A 68 -5.35 -9.79 12.05
CA LEU A 68 -6.40 -10.46 12.83
C LEU A 68 -6.19 -11.99 12.85
N LEU A 69 -5.92 -12.60 11.71
CA LEU A 69 -5.66 -14.04 11.63
C LEU A 69 -4.42 -14.45 12.43
N ASP A 70 -3.33 -13.68 12.36
CA ASP A 70 -2.11 -13.94 13.13
C ASP A 70 -2.38 -13.86 14.65
N ARG A 71 -3.24 -12.93 15.08
CA ARG A 71 -3.69 -12.85 16.49
C ARG A 71 -4.58 -14.02 16.89
N MET A 72 -5.48 -14.48 16.01
CA MET A 72 -6.38 -15.59 16.29
C MET A 72 -5.67 -16.95 16.27
N LEU A 73 -4.72 -17.14 15.36
CA LEU A 73 -3.99 -18.40 15.17
C LEU A 73 -2.73 -18.49 16.04
N GLY A 74 -2.24 -17.35 16.54
CA GLY A 74 -1.10 -17.23 17.43
C GLY A 74 0.23 -17.64 16.78
N SER A 75 1.33 -17.03 17.20
CA SER A 75 2.71 -17.31 16.78
C SER A 75 3.23 -18.74 17.04
N LYS A 76 2.35 -19.75 17.20
CA LYS A 76 2.68 -21.16 17.38
C LYS A 76 2.53 -22.02 16.13
N ALA A 77 1.79 -21.58 15.09
CA ALA A 77 1.63 -22.38 13.87
C ALA A 77 2.94 -22.57 13.09
N THR A 78 3.92 -21.67 13.23
CA THR A 78 5.24 -21.79 12.58
C THR A 78 6.25 -22.63 13.36
N ARG A 79 6.00 -23.00 14.62
CA ARG A 79 6.88 -23.94 15.38
C ARG A 79 6.49 -25.41 15.20
N ALA A 80 5.36 -25.71 14.57
CA ALA A 80 4.87 -27.08 14.45
C ALA A 80 5.60 -27.92 13.37
N TYR A 81 6.48 -27.32 12.56
CA TYR A 81 7.20 -28.03 11.48
C TYR A 81 8.63 -28.46 11.85
N SER A 82 9.09 -28.26 13.08
CA SER A 82 10.40 -28.76 13.56
C SER A 82 10.29 -30.13 14.27
N ARG A 83 9.27 -30.92 13.91
CA ARG A 83 8.91 -32.17 14.58
C ARG A 83 9.82 -33.32 14.11
N GLY A 84 10.97 -33.46 14.78
CA GLY A 84 11.64 -34.74 15.04
C GLY A 84 12.38 -35.40 13.88
N LYS A 85 13.69 -35.15 13.76
CA LYS A 85 14.61 -36.19 13.31
C LYS A 85 14.84 -37.13 14.50
N SER A 86 14.08 -38.22 14.54
CA SER A 86 14.36 -39.37 15.41
C SER A 86 15.64 -40.02 14.92
N ASP A 87 16.72 -39.84 15.67
CA ASP A 87 17.96 -40.57 15.44
C ASP A 87 17.83 -41.95 16.10
N SER A 88 17.35 -42.93 15.34
CA SER A 88 17.35 -44.34 15.74
C SER A 88 18.59 -45.01 15.17
N ALA A 89 19.73 -44.83 15.84
CA ALA A 89 20.92 -45.63 15.62
C ALA A 89 20.97 -46.75 16.68
N LEU A 90 20.56 -47.96 16.29
CA LEU A 90 20.77 -49.18 17.06
C LEU A 90 22.26 -49.54 17.10
N PRO A 91 22.82 -49.99 18.22
CA PRO A 91 24.18 -50.54 18.25
C PRO A 91 24.21 -51.87 17.48
N LYS A 92 25.24 -52.08 16.66
CA LYS A 92 25.58 -53.40 16.14
C LYS A 92 26.74 -53.93 16.97
N ASP A 93 26.53 -55.08 17.61
CA ASP A 93 27.60 -55.95 18.08
C ASP A 93 28.42 -56.50 16.90
#